data_AF-A0A7V1MI28-F1
#
_entry.id   AF-A0A7V1MI28-F1
#
_cell.length_a   1.000
_cell.length_b   1.000
_cell.length_c   1.000
_cell.angle_alpha   90.00
_cell.angle_beta   90.00
_cell.angle_gamma   90.00
#
_symmetry.space_group_name_H-M   'P 1'
#
loop_
_entity.id
_entity.type
_entity.pdbx_description
1 polymer ?
#
loop_
_entity_poly.entity_id
_entity_poly.type
_entity_poly.pdbx_seq_one_letter_code
_entity_poly.pdbx_strand_id
1 'polypeptide(L)'
;MKFSAVIIVAFAFGQVGVQEVKEQGLALFDQAELTVKQESDPARLAHGALVLASLIKDIEASRGEALLRLAARALSKLDFIAEQGQAGGMPRVTFRSPYDVDRLWEKLFEESAELRVELVREFLAEVKADDRWKGVLLARLARSVREARAMEELVELSLAHAVSFSAVSLLFDLRGRDPERGRAIFRAALERAVRRGDLDGLYWLGAYAIPGVNLPNR
;
A
#
# COMPACT_ATOMS: atom_id res chain seq x y z
N MET A 1 12.05 23.01 -12.32
CA MET A 1 11.92 22.12 -13.49
C MET A 1 12.90 20.98 -13.33
N LYS A 2 12.41 19.78 -12.99
CA LYS A 2 13.23 18.56 -12.94
C LYS A 2 13.14 17.92 -14.33
N PHE A 3 14.13 18.17 -15.18
CA PHE A 3 14.26 17.44 -16.43
C PHE A 3 14.65 16.01 -16.08
N SER A 4 13.70 15.09 -16.26
CA SER A 4 13.92 13.65 -16.15
C SER A 4 14.98 13.25 -17.17
N ALA A 5 15.99 12.49 -16.76
CA ALA A 5 17.16 12.10 -17.56
C ALA A 5 16.82 11.45 -18.92
N VAL A 6 15.57 11.01 -19.09
CA VAL A 6 15.00 10.47 -20.32
C VAL A 6 14.99 11.49 -21.48
N ILE A 7 14.84 12.80 -21.21
CA ILE A 7 14.76 13.82 -22.26
C ILE A 7 16.15 14.14 -22.85
N ILE A 8 17.23 13.96 -22.07
CA ILE A 8 18.59 14.30 -22.52
C ILE A 8 19.14 13.22 -23.45
N VAL A 9 18.73 11.95 -23.30
CA VAL A 9 19.16 10.86 -24.19
C VAL A 9 18.44 10.93 -25.55
N ALA A 10 17.17 11.36 -25.57
CA ALA A 10 16.36 11.44 -26.80
C ALA A 10 16.81 12.53 -27.80
N PHE A 11 17.59 13.53 -27.35
CA PHE A 11 18.08 14.61 -28.22
C PHE A 11 19.42 14.31 -28.90
N ALA A 12 20.18 13.31 -28.42
CA ALA A 12 21.52 12.98 -28.95
C ALA A 12 21.52 11.79 -29.92
N PHE A 13 20.54 10.88 -29.81
CA PHE A 13 20.41 9.69 -30.64
C PHE A 13 18.96 9.60 -31.09
N GLY A 14 18.70 9.64 -32.41
CA GLY A 14 17.33 9.65 -32.95
C GLY A 14 16.48 8.44 -32.53
N GLN A 15 15.24 8.35 -33.03
CA GLN A 15 14.27 7.30 -32.67
C GLN A 15 14.83 5.85 -32.74
N VAL A 16 15.81 5.60 -33.62
CA VAL A 16 16.53 4.32 -33.75
C VAL A 16 17.35 3.97 -32.49
N GLY A 17 18.02 4.94 -31.88
CA GLY A 17 18.81 4.72 -30.66
C GLY A 17 17.96 4.55 -29.40
N VAL A 18 16.78 5.19 -29.34
CA VAL A 18 15.85 5.01 -28.22
C VAL A 18 15.24 3.60 -28.22
N GLN A 19 14.98 3.03 -29.39
CA GLN A 19 14.43 1.69 -29.52
C GLN A 19 15.45 0.62 -29.14
N GLU A 20 16.71 0.77 -29.58
CA GLU A 20 17.80 -0.14 -29.22
C GLU A 20 18.11 -0.11 -27.71
N VAL A 21 18.08 1.07 -27.07
CA VAL A 21 18.22 1.21 -25.61
C VAL A 21 17.06 0.55 -24.86
N LYS A 22 15.83 0.66 -25.38
CA LYS A 22 14.66 0.00 -24.80
C LYS A 22 14.78 -1.52 -24.89
N GLU A 23 15.20 -2.06 -26.03
CA GLU A 23 15.39 -3.50 -26.24
C GLU A 23 16.49 -4.06 -25.33
N GLN A 24 17.62 -3.36 -25.21
CA GLN A 24 18.69 -3.73 -24.28
C GLN A 24 18.23 -3.67 -22.81
N GLY A 25 17.46 -2.64 -22.44
CA GLY A 25 16.90 -2.51 -21.10
C GLY A 25 15.94 -3.65 -20.74
N LEU A 26 15.09 -4.06 -21.67
CA LEU A 26 14.19 -5.21 -21.49
C LEU A 26 14.96 -6.53 -21.38
N ALA A 27 16.01 -6.73 -22.17
CA ALA A 27 16.84 -7.93 -22.07
C ALA A 27 17.54 -8.06 -20.69
N LEU A 28 18.06 -6.95 -20.16
CA LEU A 28 18.62 -6.91 -18.80
C LEU A 28 17.55 -7.18 -17.73
N PHE A 29 16.34 -6.67 -17.94
CA PHE A 29 15.21 -6.92 -17.06
C PHE A 29 14.80 -8.40 -17.07
N ASP A 30 14.74 -9.03 -18.24
CA ASP A 30 14.47 -10.46 -18.40
C ASP A 30 15.47 -11.31 -17.62
N GLN A 31 16.76 -10.97 -17.73
CA GLN A 31 17.81 -11.64 -16.98
C GLN A 31 17.65 -11.45 -15.46
N ALA A 32 17.37 -10.23 -15.01
CA ALA A 32 17.16 -9.94 -13.59
C ALA A 32 15.93 -10.68 -13.04
N GLU A 33 14.84 -10.76 -13.81
CA GLU A 33 13.65 -11.53 -13.42
C GLU A 33 13.95 -13.03 -13.32
N LEU A 34 14.74 -13.59 -14.25
CA LEU A 34 15.18 -14.97 -14.17
C LEU A 34 16.01 -15.23 -12.91
N THR A 35 16.95 -14.32 -12.58
CA THR A 35 17.75 -14.43 -11.36
C THR A 35 16.87 -14.39 -10.10
N VAL A 36 15.90 -13.47 -10.02
CA VAL A 36 14.98 -13.39 -8.88
C VAL A 36 14.13 -14.65 -8.75
N LYS A 37 13.65 -15.23 -9.86
CA LYS A 37 12.87 -16.48 -9.84
C LYS A 37 13.67 -17.69 -9.37
N GLN A 38 15.00 -17.65 -9.46
CA GLN A 38 15.90 -18.70 -9.00
C GLN A 38 16.33 -18.51 -7.53
N GLU A 39 16.02 -17.38 -6.91
CA GLU A 39 16.35 -17.12 -5.50
C GLU A 39 15.59 -18.09 -4.59
N SER A 40 16.31 -18.71 -3.66
CA SER A 40 15.76 -19.71 -2.74
C SER A 40 15.30 -19.09 -1.41
N ASP A 41 15.93 -17.98 -0.99
CA ASP A 41 15.54 -17.25 0.20
C ASP A 41 14.26 -16.44 -0.05
N PRO A 42 13.15 -16.69 0.68
CA PRO A 42 11.89 -16.02 0.41
C PRO A 42 11.94 -14.50 0.63
N ALA A 43 12.77 -13.99 1.55
CA ALA A 43 12.86 -12.56 1.81
C ALA A 43 13.63 -11.84 0.69
N ARG A 44 14.72 -12.43 0.21
CA ARG A 44 15.46 -11.94 -0.96
C ARG A 44 14.63 -12.01 -2.24
N LEU A 45 13.90 -13.11 -2.44
CA LEU A 45 12.99 -13.26 -3.57
C LEU A 45 11.91 -12.16 -3.54
N ALA A 46 11.26 -11.95 -2.40
CA ALA A 46 10.24 -10.91 -2.25
C ALA A 46 10.81 -9.51 -2.51
N HIS A 47 11.96 -9.20 -1.92
CA HIS A 47 12.63 -7.92 -2.14
C HIS A 47 12.99 -7.71 -3.61
N GLY A 48 13.62 -8.70 -4.26
CA GLY A 48 13.99 -8.64 -5.67
C GLY A 48 12.78 -8.46 -6.58
N ALA A 49 11.70 -9.23 -6.33
CA ALA A 49 10.47 -9.14 -7.09
C ALA A 49 9.80 -7.75 -6.93
N LEU A 50 9.82 -7.16 -5.72
CA LEU A 50 9.31 -5.80 -5.48
C LEU A 50 10.12 -4.74 -6.21
N VAL A 51 11.45 -4.82 -6.16
CA VAL A 51 12.33 -3.90 -6.89
C VAL A 51 12.03 -3.96 -8.38
N LEU A 52 11.97 -5.16 -8.96
CA LEU A 52 11.65 -5.32 -10.39
C LEU A 52 10.24 -4.85 -10.74
N ALA A 53 9.24 -5.14 -9.90
CA ALA A 53 7.87 -4.67 -10.10
C ALA A 53 7.82 -3.13 -10.16
N SER A 54 8.50 -2.45 -9.24
CA SER A 54 8.54 -0.98 -9.19
C SER A 54 9.17 -0.33 -10.42
N LEU A 55 10.10 -1.04 -11.09
CA LEU A 55 10.78 -0.56 -12.29
C LEU A 55 9.95 -0.77 -13.57
N ILE A 56 9.19 -1.87 -13.64
CA ILE A 56 8.49 -2.26 -14.88
C ILE A 56 7.03 -1.82 -14.91
N LYS A 57 6.41 -1.54 -13.76
CA LYS A 57 4.96 -1.26 -13.67
C LYS A 57 4.47 -0.14 -14.58
N ASP A 58 5.30 0.88 -14.83
CA ASP A 58 4.96 2.02 -15.68
C ASP A 58 5.14 1.72 -17.19
N ILE A 59 5.75 0.57 -17.52
CA ILE A 59 6.05 0.12 -18.88
C ILE A 59 5.14 -1.06 -19.26
N GLU A 60 5.09 -2.09 -18.42
CA GLU A 60 4.28 -3.30 -18.58
C GLU A 60 3.59 -3.64 -17.25
N ALA A 61 2.44 -3.02 -17.00
CA ALA A 61 1.68 -3.18 -15.76
C ALA A 61 1.41 -4.65 -15.42
N SER A 62 0.99 -5.47 -16.39
CA SER A 62 0.71 -6.90 -16.19
C SER A 62 1.91 -7.69 -15.67
N ARG A 63 3.12 -7.35 -16.13
CA ARG A 63 4.37 -7.95 -15.69
C ARG A 63 4.72 -7.48 -14.27
N GLY A 64 4.52 -6.20 -13.97
CA GLY A 64 4.60 -5.65 -12.62
C GLY A 64 3.68 -6.39 -11.64
N GLU A 65 2.42 -6.63 -12.00
CA GLU A 65 1.49 -7.39 -11.16
C GLU A 65 1.94 -8.83 -10.91
N ALA A 66 2.47 -9.51 -11.93
CA ALA A 66 2.96 -10.88 -11.78
C ALA A 66 4.13 -10.94 -10.78
N LEU A 67 5.00 -9.94 -10.80
CA LEU A 67 6.10 -9.79 -9.84
C LEU A 67 5.59 -9.46 -8.43
N LEU A 68 4.57 -8.60 -8.29
CA LEU A 68 3.94 -8.36 -6.98
C LEU A 68 3.31 -9.64 -6.40
N ARG A 69 2.60 -10.43 -7.22
CA ARG A 69 2.07 -11.74 -6.78
C ARG A 69 3.18 -12.71 -6.40
N LEU A 70 4.31 -12.69 -7.11
CA LEU A 70 5.47 -13.49 -6.75
C LEU A 70 6.04 -13.07 -5.39
N ALA A 71 6.15 -11.77 -5.13
CA ALA A 71 6.58 -11.24 -3.84
C ALA A 71 5.62 -11.63 -2.70
N ALA A 72 4.31 -11.47 -2.88
CA ALA A 72 3.31 -11.85 -1.89
C ALA A 72 3.39 -13.34 -1.52
N ARG A 73 3.52 -14.22 -2.52
CA ARG A 73 3.71 -15.67 -2.34
C ARG A 73 4.99 -16.04 -1.60
N ALA A 74 6.05 -15.25 -1.74
CA ALA A 74 7.28 -15.48 -1.00
C ALA A 74 7.17 -14.97 0.44
N LEU A 75 6.57 -13.79 0.64
CA LEU A 75 6.33 -13.22 1.96
C LEU A 75 5.38 -14.06 2.81
N SER A 76 4.37 -14.71 2.22
CA SER A 76 3.42 -15.55 2.95
C SER A 76 4.05 -16.82 3.54
N LYS A 77 5.27 -17.18 3.12
CA LYS A 77 6.07 -18.25 3.70
C LYS A 77 6.85 -17.82 4.95
N LEU A 78 6.94 -16.51 5.20
CA LEU A 78 7.69 -15.95 6.32
C LEU A 78 6.74 -15.59 7.47
N ASP A 79 7.28 -15.59 8.68
CA ASP A 79 6.53 -15.16 9.85
C ASP A 79 6.38 -13.64 9.84
N PHE A 80 5.13 -13.19 9.96
CA PHE A 80 4.81 -11.78 10.07
C PHE A 80 4.96 -11.34 11.53
N ILE A 81 5.95 -10.50 11.79
CA ILE A 81 6.16 -9.88 13.10
C ILE A 81 5.80 -8.41 12.97
N ALA A 82 4.58 -8.05 13.37
CA ALA A 82 4.25 -6.63 13.53
C ALA A 82 5.13 -6.06 14.63
N GLU A 83 5.92 -5.03 14.32
CA GLU A 83 6.49 -4.18 15.37
C GLU A 83 5.30 -3.56 16.14
N GLN A 84 4.97 -4.13 17.30
CA GLN A 84 4.13 -3.45 18.27
C GLN A 84 4.86 -2.18 18.66
N GLY A 85 4.33 -1.03 18.24
CA GLY A 85 4.86 0.27 18.63
C GLY A 85 5.07 0.28 20.14
N GLN A 86 6.33 0.27 20.57
CA GLN A 86 6.69 0.36 21.98
C GLN A 86 6.22 1.72 22.48
N ALA A 87 5.03 1.74 23.07
CA ALA A 87 4.60 2.84 23.92
C ALA A 87 5.52 2.84 25.15
N GLY A 88 6.47 3.77 25.18
CA GLY A 88 7.23 4.13 26.39
C GLY A 88 8.72 3.75 26.45
N GLY A 89 9.29 3.13 25.42
CA GLY A 89 10.73 2.86 25.36
C GLY A 89 11.49 3.99 24.66
N MET A 90 12.66 4.39 25.18
CA MET A 90 13.57 5.31 24.47
C MET A 90 13.75 4.88 23.02
N PRO A 91 13.81 5.81 22.05
CA PRO A 91 14.00 5.47 20.64
C PRO A 91 15.33 4.74 20.47
N ARG A 92 15.27 3.41 20.45
CA ARG A 92 16.41 2.59 20.05
C ARG A 92 16.50 2.69 18.53
N VAL A 93 17.65 3.14 18.04
CA VAL A 93 17.98 3.02 16.62
C VAL A 93 18.01 1.52 16.31
N THR A 94 16.91 1.00 15.77
CA THR A 94 16.87 -0.35 15.23
C THR A 94 17.50 -0.30 13.84
N PHE A 95 18.59 -1.03 13.65
CA PHE A 95 19.12 -1.28 12.32
C PHE A 95 18.11 -2.17 11.60
N ARG A 96 17.47 -1.62 10.56
CA ARG A 96 16.42 -2.28 9.80
C ARG A 96 17.00 -2.90 8.54
N SER A 97 16.70 -4.16 8.30
CA SER A 97 17.17 -4.88 7.12
C SER A 97 16.27 -4.55 5.92
N PRO A 98 16.81 -4.49 4.69
CA PRO A 98 15.98 -4.51 3.48
C PRO A 98 15.06 -5.73 3.37
N TYR A 99 15.30 -6.75 4.20
CA TYR A 99 14.57 -8.01 4.29
C TYR A 99 13.56 -8.06 5.45
N ASP A 100 13.32 -6.94 6.14
CA ASP A 100 12.31 -6.85 7.20
C ASP A 100 10.92 -7.16 6.61
N VAL A 101 10.29 -8.24 7.09
CA VAL A 101 9.09 -8.84 6.48
C VAL A 101 7.90 -7.89 6.51
N ASP A 102 7.70 -7.19 7.63
CA ASP A 102 6.65 -6.17 7.77
C ASP A 102 6.81 -5.05 6.75
N ARG A 103 8.04 -4.56 6.56
CA ARG A 103 8.38 -3.52 5.56
C ARG A 103 8.17 -3.98 4.14
N LEU A 104 8.53 -5.22 3.83
CA LEU A 104 8.29 -5.79 2.50
C LEU A 104 6.79 -5.91 2.22
N TRP A 105 5.98 -6.30 3.22
CA TRP A 105 4.52 -6.23 3.10
C TRP A 105 4.01 -4.80 2.90
N GLU A 106 4.44 -3.84 3.72
CA GLU A 106 4.07 -2.43 3.57
C GLU A 106 4.37 -1.94 2.14
N LYS A 107 5.57 -2.22 1.64
CA LYS A 107 5.99 -1.81 0.31
C LYS A 107 5.19 -2.50 -0.79
N LEU A 108 4.92 -3.80 -0.64
CA LEU A 108 4.04 -4.53 -1.55
C LEU A 108 2.66 -3.87 -1.64
N PHE A 109 2.07 -3.47 -0.52
CA PHE A 109 0.78 -2.80 -0.52
C PHE A 109 0.81 -1.39 -1.14
N GLU A 110 1.90 -0.64 -0.95
CA GLU A 110 2.11 0.66 -1.61
C GLU A 110 2.15 0.52 -3.13
N GLU A 111 3.01 -0.38 -3.64
CA GLU A 111 3.13 -0.65 -5.08
C GLU A 111 1.81 -1.17 -5.67
N SER A 112 1.08 -1.99 -4.90
CA SER A 112 -0.23 -2.51 -5.30
C SER A 112 -1.27 -1.40 -5.40
N ALA A 113 -1.32 -0.49 -4.42
CA ALA A 113 -2.29 0.60 -4.38
C ALA A 113 -2.06 1.62 -5.51
N GLU A 114 -0.82 1.79 -5.96
CA GLU A 114 -0.50 2.63 -7.11
C GLU A 114 -0.94 1.99 -8.44
N LEU A 115 -0.95 0.66 -8.52
CA LEU A 115 -1.43 -0.06 -9.70
C LEU A 115 -2.96 -0.16 -9.72
N ARG A 116 -3.55 -0.79 -8.70
CA ARG A 116 -5.00 -0.93 -8.53
C ARG A 116 -5.40 -1.54 -7.18
N VAL A 117 -6.52 -1.09 -6.62
CA VAL A 117 -7.00 -1.51 -5.29
C VAL A 117 -7.35 -3.00 -5.22
N GLU A 118 -7.68 -3.66 -6.34
CA GLU A 118 -7.96 -5.11 -6.34
C GLU A 118 -6.78 -5.94 -5.86
N LEU A 119 -5.54 -5.54 -6.18
CA LEU A 119 -4.33 -6.21 -5.69
C LEU A 119 -4.16 -6.03 -4.18
N VAL A 120 -4.51 -4.86 -3.65
CA VAL A 120 -4.52 -4.63 -2.20
C VAL A 120 -5.48 -5.60 -1.52
N ARG A 121 -6.68 -5.80 -2.07
CA ARG A 121 -7.65 -6.78 -1.54
C ARG A 121 -7.13 -8.21 -1.60
N GLU A 122 -6.51 -8.58 -2.73
CA GLU A 122 -5.88 -9.89 -2.92
C GLU A 122 -4.84 -10.15 -1.82
N PHE A 123 -3.92 -9.22 -1.61
CA PHE A 123 -2.81 -9.40 -0.68
C PHE A 123 -3.19 -9.24 0.80
N LEU A 124 -4.25 -8.48 1.11
CA LEU A 124 -4.81 -8.40 2.47
C LEU A 124 -5.34 -9.75 2.94
N ALA A 125 -5.80 -10.61 2.02
CA ALA A 125 -6.26 -11.96 2.33
C ALA A 125 -5.09 -12.92 2.65
N GLU A 126 -3.89 -12.65 2.11
CA GLU A 126 -2.70 -13.48 2.32
C GLU A 126 -1.93 -13.09 3.60
N VAL A 127 -1.87 -11.80 3.94
CA VAL A 127 -1.08 -11.34 5.08
C VAL A 127 -1.72 -11.75 6.41
N LYS A 128 -0.93 -12.45 7.24
CA LYS A 128 -1.28 -12.90 8.60
C LYS A 128 -1.11 -11.79 9.64
N ALA A 129 -1.46 -10.56 9.28
CA ALA A 129 -1.48 -9.43 10.19
C ALA A 129 -2.83 -9.32 10.91
N ASP A 130 -2.84 -8.74 12.10
CA ASP A 130 -4.09 -8.41 12.79
C ASP A 130 -4.87 -7.30 12.06
N ASP A 131 -6.17 -7.22 12.34
CA ASP A 131 -7.06 -6.25 11.70
C ASP A 131 -6.69 -4.80 12.02
N ARG A 132 -6.06 -4.55 13.18
CA ARG A 132 -5.61 -3.21 13.57
C ARG A 132 -4.47 -2.75 12.67
N TRP A 133 -3.48 -3.59 12.43
CA TRP A 133 -2.38 -3.31 11.50
C TRP A 133 -2.90 -3.09 10.09
N LYS A 134 -3.80 -3.97 9.60
CA LYS A 134 -4.45 -3.83 8.29
C LYS A 134 -5.18 -2.49 8.17
N GLY A 135 -5.99 -2.13 9.16
CA GLY A 135 -6.72 -0.85 9.17
C GLY A 135 -5.80 0.37 9.15
N VAL A 136 -4.72 0.35 9.93
CA VAL A 136 -3.72 1.45 9.97
C VAL A 136 -2.97 1.57 8.65
N LEU A 137 -2.51 0.45 8.09
CA LEU A 137 -1.87 0.41 6.77
C LEU A 137 -2.79 0.99 5.71
N LEU A 138 -4.04 0.53 5.64
CA LEU A 138 -5.01 0.98 4.63
C LEU A 138 -5.32 2.47 4.73
N ALA A 139 -5.42 3.01 5.95
CA ALA A 139 -5.55 4.45 6.16
C ALA A 139 -4.31 5.22 5.69
N ARG A 140 -3.10 4.67 5.87
CA ARG A 140 -1.88 5.29 5.33
C ARG A 140 -1.86 5.26 3.80
N LEU A 141 -2.23 4.14 3.18
CA LEU A 141 -2.32 4.00 1.73
C LEU A 141 -3.36 4.95 1.12
N ALA A 142 -4.53 5.09 1.77
CA ALA A 142 -5.55 6.03 1.33
C ALA A 142 -5.03 7.48 1.25
N ARG A 143 -4.09 7.87 2.12
CA ARG A 143 -3.46 9.21 2.07
C ARG A 143 -2.43 9.36 0.95
N SER A 144 -1.83 8.27 0.49
CA SER A 144 -0.75 8.30 -0.51
C SER A 144 -1.26 8.20 -1.94
N VAL A 145 -2.43 7.59 -2.16
CA VAL A 145 -3.01 7.48 -3.51
C VAL A 145 -3.57 8.82 -3.99
N ARG A 146 -3.38 9.09 -5.29
CA ARG A 146 -3.85 10.34 -5.93
C ARG A 146 -5.26 10.22 -6.49
N GLU A 147 -5.65 9.02 -6.89
CA GLU A 147 -6.96 8.76 -7.47
C GLU A 147 -8.05 8.76 -6.38
N ALA A 148 -9.06 9.61 -6.54
CA ALA A 148 -10.13 9.77 -5.55
C ALA A 148 -10.90 8.46 -5.32
N ARG A 149 -11.18 7.71 -6.39
CA ARG A 149 -11.87 6.41 -6.29
C ARG A 149 -11.04 5.40 -5.50
N ALA A 150 -9.73 5.29 -5.80
CA ALA A 150 -8.85 4.40 -5.06
C ALA A 150 -8.76 4.78 -3.58
N MET A 151 -8.65 6.09 -3.29
CA MET A 151 -8.67 6.62 -1.92
C MET A 151 -9.94 6.18 -1.18
N GLU A 152 -11.11 6.39 -1.77
CA GLU A 152 -12.40 6.02 -1.17
C GLU A 152 -12.52 4.53 -0.86
N GLU A 153 -12.10 3.68 -1.79
CA GLU A 153 -12.12 2.23 -1.58
C GLU A 153 -11.18 1.80 -0.44
N LEU A 154 -10.00 2.42 -0.33
CA LEU A 154 -9.06 2.17 0.75
C LEU A 154 -9.58 2.68 2.10
N VAL A 155 -10.32 3.80 2.14
CA VAL A 155 -11.01 4.27 3.36
C VAL A 155 -12.07 3.26 3.80
N GLU A 156 -12.88 2.77 2.87
CA GLU A 156 -13.91 1.77 3.17
C GLU A 156 -13.31 0.45 3.67
N LEU A 157 -12.22 -0.02 3.04
CA LEU A 157 -11.45 -1.19 3.47
C LEU A 157 -10.83 -0.98 4.87
N SER A 158 -10.23 0.19 5.12
CA SER A 158 -9.64 0.52 6.42
C SER A 158 -10.68 0.39 7.54
N LEU A 159 -11.85 1.00 7.36
CA LEU A 159 -12.97 0.93 8.32
C LEU A 159 -13.61 -0.47 8.42
N ALA A 160 -13.42 -1.34 7.43
CA ALA A 160 -13.87 -2.73 7.49
C ALA A 160 -12.96 -3.62 8.36
N HIS A 161 -11.67 -3.29 8.42
CA HIS A 161 -10.71 -3.98 9.27
C HIS A 161 -10.69 -3.39 10.68
N ALA A 162 -10.37 -2.10 10.83
CA ALA A 162 -10.32 -1.47 12.14
C ALA A 162 -10.78 -0.01 12.09
N VAL A 163 -11.76 0.31 12.93
CA VAL A 163 -12.19 1.68 13.15
C VAL A 163 -11.16 2.36 14.05
N SER A 164 -10.43 3.33 13.50
CA SER A 164 -9.37 4.06 14.19
C SER A 164 -9.48 5.55 13.93
N PHE A 165 -8.81 6.36 14.76
CA PHE A 165 -8.69 7.80 14.53
C PHE A 165 -8.25 8.12 13.09
N SER A 166 -7.26 7.40 12.56
CA SER A 166 -6.77 7.61 11.18
C SER A 166 -7.84 7.36 10.13
N ALA A 167 -8.62 6.29 10.28
CA ALA A 167 -9.69 5.94 9.36
C ALA A 167 -10.86 6.94 9.45
N VAL A 168 -11.21 7.37 10.66
CA VAL A 168 -12.28 8.36 10.88
C VAL A 168 -11.86 9.75 10.42
N SER A 169 -10.60 10.15 10.58
CA SER A 169 -10.06 11.39 10.01
C SER A 169 -10.22 11.43 8.49
N LEU A 170 -9.94 10.32 7.80
CA LEU A 170 -10.16 10.24 6.36
C LEU A 170 -11.65 10.29 5.99
N LEU A 171 -12.52 9.76 6.85
CA LEU A 171 -13.96 9.85 6.67
C LEU A 171 -14.46 11.30 6.79
N PHE A 172 -13.87 12.11 7.69
CA PHE A 172 -14.13 13.55 7.75
C PHE A 172 -13.68 14.27 6.47
N ASP A 173 -12.47 13.98 5.99
CA ASP A 173 -11.97 14.55 4.73
C ASP A 173 -12.88 14.18 3.56
N LEU A 174 -13.33 12.93 3.50
CA LEU A 174 -14.26 12.46 2.48
C LEU A 174 -15.61 13.15 2.58
N ARG A 175 -16.17 13.32 3.80
CA ARG A 175 -17.43 14.05 4.00
C ARG A 175 -17.37 15.48 3.47
N GLY A 176 -16.22 16.14 3.59
CA GLY A 176 -16.02 17.49 3.05
C GLY A 176 -16.04 17.55 1.52
N ARG A 177 -15.63 16.47 0.85
CA ARG A 177 -15.56 16.37 -0.62
C ARG A 177 -16.85 15.79 -1.23
N ASP A 178 -17.34 14.70 -0.66
CA ASP A 178 -18.57 13.99 -1.03
C ASP A 178 -19.36 13.60 0.24
N PRO A 179 -20.32 14.46 0.65
CA PRO A 179 -21.12 14.23 1.85
C PRO A 179 -22.01 12.98 1.78
N GLU A 180 -22.54 12.62 0.61
CA GLU A 180 -23.40 11.43 0.46
C GLU A 180 -22.58 10.15 0.61
N ARG A 181 -21.43 10.09 -0.05
CA ARG A 181 -20.51 8.95 0.08
C ARG A 181 -19.97 8.81 1.49
N GLY A 182 -19.54 9.92 2.12
CA GLY A 182 -19.10 9.92 3.52
C GLY A 182 -20.19 9.43 4.48
N ARG A 183 -21.46 9.79 4.25
CA ARG A 183 -22.61 9.26 5.03
C ARG A 183 -22.82 7.76 4.80
N ALA A 184 -22.73 7.29 3.56
CA ALA A 184 -22.90 5.87 3.25
C ALA A 184 -21.83 4.99 3.91
N ILE A 185 -20.55 5.39 3.77
CA ILE A 185 -19.42 4.67 4.40
C ILE A 185 -19.52 4.71 5.92
N PHE A 186 -19.90 5.87 6.50
CA PHE A 186 -20.15 5.98 7.94
C PHE A 186 -21.21 4.98 8.43
N ARG A 187 -22.38 4.92 7.76
CA ARG A 187 -23.46 4.01 8.15
C ARG A 187 -23.00 2.55 8.08
N ALA A 188 -22.31 2.16 7.01
CA ALA A 188 -21.78 0.82 6.86
C ALA A 188 -20.75 0.47 7.95
N ALA A 189 -19.86 1.41 8.29
CA ALA A 189 -18.89 1.23 9.37
C ALA A 189 -19.56 1.11 10.74
N LEU A 190 -20.58 1.94 11.01
CA LEU A 190 -21.36 1.90 12.25
C LEU A 190 -22.09 0.57 12.41
N GLU A 191 -22.79 0.11 11.37
CA GLU A 191 -23.46 -1.19 11.41
C GLU A 191 -22.49 -2.33 11.69
N ARG A 192 -21.29 -2.32 11.08
CA ARG A 192 -20.26 -3.32 11.33
C ARG A 192 -19.74 -3.25 12.77
N ALA A 193 -19.45 -2.05 13.28
CA ALA A 193 -18.97 -1.85 14.65
C ALA A 193 -19.98 -2.36 15.68
N VAL A 194 -21.29 -2.06 15.49
CA VAL A 194 -22.37 -2.57 16.33
C VAL A 194 -22.44 -4.10 16.28
N ARG A 195 -22.42 -4.70 15.08
CA ARG A 195 -22.47 -6.17 14.92
C ARG A 195 -21.29 -6.89 15.57
N ARG A 196 -20.11 -6.26 15.61
CA ARG A 196 -18.88 -6.81 16.21
C ARG A 196 -18.73 -6.50 17.70
N GLY A 197 -19.56 -5.63 18.27
CA GLY A 197 -19.37 -5.15 19.64
C GLY A 197 -18.09 -4.32 19.82
N ASP A 198 -17.64 -3.63 18.77
CA ASP A 198 -16.41 -2.82 18.76
C ASP A 198 -16.64 -1.48 19.47
N LEU A 199 -16.51 -1.47 20.81
CA LEU A 199 -16.76 -0.28 21.63
C LEU A 199 -15.80 0.88 21.30
N ASP A 200 -14.53 0.58 21.02
CA ASP A 200 -13.54 1.58 20.64
C ASP A 200 -13.88 2.19 19.27
N GLY A 201 -14.31 1.36 18.32
CA GLY A 201 -14.78 1.82 17.03
C GLY A 201 -16.04 2.69 17.14
N LEU A 202 -17.00 2.30 17.98
CA LEU A 202 -18.19 3.08 18.26
C LEU A 202 -17.86 4.44 18.89
N TYR A 203 -16.85 4.51 19.77
CA TYR A 203 -16.35 5.78 20.31
C TYR A 203 -15.86 6.71 19.20
N TRP A 204 -15.00 6.22 18.29
CA TRP A 204 -14.47 7.02 17.19
C TRP A 204 -15.53 7.42 16.17
N LEU A 205 -16.46 6.53 15.82
CA LEU A 205 -17.59 6.83 14.95
C LEU A 205 -18.57 7.80 15.59
N GLY A 206 -18.74 7.72 16.92
CA GLY A 206 -19.48 8.70 17.69
C GLY A 206 -18.93 10.11 17.51
N ALA A 207 -17.61 10.28 17.56
CA ALA A 207 -16.96 11.57 17.30
C ALA A 207 -17.26 12.12 15.90
N TYR A 208 -17.41 11.25 14.89
CA TYR A 208 -17.82 11.66 13.53
C TYR A 208 -19.27 12.13 13.44
N ALA A 209 -20.16 11.53 14.23
CA ALA A 209 -21.59 11.80 14.21
C ALA A 209 -21.97 13.14 14.87
N ILE A 210 -21.12 13.69 15.73
CA ILE A 210 -21.40 14.94 16.44
C ILE A 210 -21.14 16.14 15.51
N PRO A 211 -22.15 16.98 15.22
CA PRO A 211 -21.95 18.20 14.46
C PRO A 211 -20.94 19.14 15.14
N GLY A 212 -20.01 19.71 14.37
CA GLY A 212 -19.02 20.67 14.87
C GLY A 212 -17.78 20.09 15.55
N VAL A 213 -17.68 18.77 15.70
CA VAL A 213 -16.42 18.12 16.13
C VAL A 213 -15.42 18.18 14.99
N ASN A 214 -14.32 18.90 15.21
CA ASN A 214 -13.07 18.72 14.47
C ASN A 214 -12.20 17.75 15.29
N LEU A 215 -11.72 16.69 14.65
CA LEU A 215 -10.74 15.81 15.30
C LEU A 215 -9.50 16.64 15.67
N PRO A 216 -8.92 16.47 16.86
CA PRO A 216 -7.72 17.21 17.23
C PRO A 216 -6.60 16.91 16.25
N ASN A 217 -6.04 17.96 15.63
CA ASN A 217 -4.79 17.85 14.87
C ASN A 217 -3.71 17.34 15.83
N ARG A 218 -3.12 16.18 15.53
CA ARG A 218 -1.89 15.71 16.18
C ARG A 218 -0.72 15.87 15.23
#